data_AF-A0A4D7YNX9-F1
#
_entry.id   AF-A0A4D7YNX9-F1
#
_cell.length_a   1.000
_cell.length_b   1.000
_cell.length_c   1.000
_cell.angle_alpha   90.00
_cell.angle_beta   90.00
_cell.angle_gamma   90.00
#
_symmetry.space_group_name_H-M   'P 1'
#
loop_
_entity.id
_entity.type
_entity.pdbx_description
1 polymer ?
#
loop_
_entity_poly.entity_id
_entity_poly.type
_entity_poly.pdbx_seq_one_letter_code
_entity_poly.pdbx_strand_id
1 'polypeptide(L)'
;MRLYYFTSQPHGIGAIKNTRLKVSRFSQLNDTSELRINVTSNTDKRAQQEQFEAFDRQGGILCMTANWSDTRMWGHYADNHKGMALIFDADPEYWFPIRYISDRLRAEAFGKDRYRDLTVRDHFGIGMTKSDKWQYENEARADPVQSGSYPAALK
;
A
#
# COMPACT_ATOMS: atom_id res chain seq x y z
N MET A 1 -1.21 -17.56 -3.35
CA MET A 1 -1.05 -17.35 -1.90
C MET A 1 -2.40 -16.98 -1.28
N ARG A 2 -2.63 -17.23 0.01
CA ARG A 2 -3.90 -16.83 0.67
C ARG A 2 -3.75 -15.46 1.31
N LEU A 3 -4.63 -14.53 0.95
CA LEU A 3 -4.63 -13.15 1.46
C LEU A 3 -6.01 -12.77 1.99
N TYR A 4 -6.03 -11.82 2.91
CA TYR A 4 -7.21 -11.39 3.63
C TYR A 4 -7.38 -9.88 3.51
N TYR A 5 -8.59 -9.46 3.15
CA TYR A 5 -8.98 -8.06 3.04
C TYR A 5 -9.93 -7.70 4.18
N PHE A 6 -9.41 -6.91 5.12
CA PHE A 6 -10.15 -6.45 6.29
C PHE A 6 -10.92 -5.18 5.95
N THR A 7 -12.20 -5.12 6.31
CA THR A 7 -13.06 -3.97 6.03
C THR A 7 -14.27 -3.94 6.96
N SER A 8 -15.01 -2.82 7.00
CA SER A 8 -16.32 -2.77 7.67
C SER A 8 -17.35 -3.68 6.98
N GLN A 9 -18.35 -4.14 7.74
CA GLN A 9 -19.40 -5.03 7.22
C GLN A 9 -20.15 -4.45 6.01
N PRO A 10 -20.58 -3.17 5.99
CA PRO A 10 -21.26 -2.60 4.82
C PRO A 10 -20.38 -2.62 3.56
N HIS A 11 -19.09 -2.33 3.71
CA HIS A 11 -18.14 -2.37 2.60
C HIS A 11 -17.82 -3.80 2.15
N GLY A 12 -17.70 -4.75 3.07
CA GLY A 12 -17.48 -6.17 2.74
C GLY A 12 -18.66 -6.76 1.96
N ILE A 13 -19.89 -6.52 2.42
CA ILE A 13 -21.11 -6.92 1.69
C ILE A 13 -21.18 -6.24 0.33
N GLY A 14 -20.85 -4.94 0.27
CA GLY A 14 -20.79 -4.20 -0.99
C GLY A 14 -19.76 -4.75 -1.96
N ALA A 15 -18.61 -5.21 -1.46
CA ALA A 15 -17.55 -5.79 -2.26
C ALA A 15 -17.96 -7.12 -2.89
N ILE A 16 -18.61 -7.99 -2.11
CA ILE A 16 -19.13 -9.28 -2.60
C ILE A 16 -20.22 -9.03 -3.65
N LYS A 17 -21.21 -8.18 -3.35
CA LYS A 17 -22.36 -7.92 -4.24
C LYS A 17 -21.96 -7.31 -5.58
N ASN A 18 -20.99 -6.40 -5.56
CA ASN A 18 -20.58 -5.65 -6.75
C ASN A 18 -19.27 -6.16 -7.37
N THR A 19 -18.75 -7.28 -6.86
CA THR A 19 -17.48 -7.89 -7.29
C THR A 19 -16.34 -6.87 -7.43
N ARG A 20 -16.21 -5.96 -6.45
CA ARG A 20 -15.20 -4.89 -6.47
C ARG A 20 -14.66 -4.59 -5.08
N LEU A 21 -13.36 -4.38 -4.97
CA LEU A 21 -12.72 -3.98 -3.72
C LEU A 21 -12.56 -2.46 -3.66
N LYS A 22 -12.60 -1.90 -2.44
CA LYS A 22 -12.22 -0.50 -2.23
C LYS A 22 -10.69 -0.40 -2.30
N VAL A 23 -10.21 0.50 -3.12
CA VAL A 23 -8.79 0.82 -3.27
C VAL A 23 -8.37 1.86 -2.24
N SER A 24 -7.21 1.66 -1.61
CA SER A 24 -6.63 2.62 -0.68
C SER A 24 -5.96 3.77 -1.44
N ARG A 25 -6.27 5.00 -1.04
CA ARG A 25 -5.56 6.19 -1.53
C ARG A 25 -4.21 6.27 -0.85
N PHE A 26 -3.17 6.69 -1.58
CA PHE A 26 -1.82 6.82 -1.03
C PHE A 26 -1.77 7.82 0.15
N SER A 27 -2.61 8.86 0.10
CA SER A 27 -2.81 9.83 1.19
C SER A 27 -3.52 9.29 2.43
N GLN A 28 -4.08 8.08 2.39
CA GLN A 28 -4.85 7.48 3.47
C GLN A 28 -4.19 6.23 4.06
N LEU A 29 -2.94 5.94 3.67
CA LEU A 29 -2.18 4.84 4.25
C LEU A 29 -1.85 5.12 5.72
N ASN A 30 -1.71 4.06 6.50
CA ASN A 30 -1.65 4.12 7.96
C ASN A 30 -0.26 4.49 8.50
N ASP A 31 0.81 4.14 7.80
CA ASP A 31 2.14 4.62 8.14
C ASP A 31 2.35 6.00 7.50
N THR A 32 2.68 6.99 8.33
CA THR A 32 2.87 8.37 7.86
C THR A 32 4.18 8.57 7.09
N SER A 33 5.04 7.54 7.09
CA SER A 33 6.35 7.55 6.43
C SER A 33 6.38 6.83 5.10
N GLU A 34 5.38 6.03 4.77
CA GLU A 34 5.38 5.28 3.51
C GLU A 34 5.33 6.20 2.29
N LEU A 35 5.93 5.72 1.19
CA LEU A 35 6.18 6.48 -0.05
C LEU A 35 7.17 7.65 0.08
N ARG A 36 7.78 7.83 1.25
CA ARG A 36 8.73 8.90 1.51
C ARG A 36 10.07 8.34 1.97
N ILE A 37 11.12 9.04 1.59
CA ILE A 37 12.48 8.77 2.05
C ILE A 37 13.03 9.99 2.77
N ASN A 38 14.08 9.80 3.56
CA ASN A 38 14.72 10.88 4.28
C ASN A 38 15.48 11.79 3.30
N VAL A 39 15.10 13.07 3.26
CA VAL A 39 15.68 14.08 2.37
C VAL A 39 16.01 15.33 3.18
N THR A 40 17.17 15.93 2.92
CA THR A 40 17.65 17.09 3.70
C THR A 40 17.40 18.41 2.97
N SER A 41 17.60 18.46 1.65
CA SER A 41 17.46 19.68 0.85
C SER A 41 16.00 20.10 0.69
N ASN A 42 15.74 21.41 0.68
CA ASN A 42 14.38 21.94 0.41
C ASN A 42 13.91 21.60 -1.01
N THR A 43 14.83 21.49 -1.96
CA THR A 43 14.53 21.10 -3.34
C THR A 43 14.06 19.66 -3.44
N ASP A 44 14.67 18.74 -2.70
CA ASP A 44 14.25 17.33 -2.66
C ASP A 44 12.96 17.14 -1.86
N LYS A 45 12.77 17.89 -0.77
CA LYS A 45 11.50 17.90 -0.03
C LYS A 45 10.33 18.30 -0.93
N ARG A 46 10.50 19.35 -1.73
CA ARG A 46 9.50 19.80 -2.69
C ARG A 46 9.26 18.76 -3.79
N ALA A 47 10.33 18.20 -4.38
CA ALA A 47 10.20 17.18 -5.41
C ALA A 47 9.48 15.91 -4.89
N GLN A 48 9.78 15.49 -3.66
CA GLN A 48 9.10 14.37 -3.02
C GLN A 48 7.61 14.66 -2.78
N GLN A 49 7.28 15.89 -2.36
CA GLN A 49 5.89 16.28 -2.17
C GLN A 49 5.12 16.29 -3.49
N GLU A 50 5.68 16.88 -4.54
CA GLU A 50 5.09 16.92 -5.88
C GLU A 50 4.87 15.51 -6.44
N GLN A 51 5.84 14.61 -6.25
CA GLN A 51 5.73 13.21 -6.68
C GLN A 51 4.67 12.43 -5.89
N PHE A 52 4.60 12.62 -4.58
CA PHE A 52 3.57 12.00 -3.73
C PHE A 52 2.17 12.42 -4.17
N GLU A 53 1.96 13.71 -4.40
CA GLU A 53 0.68 14.23 -4.87
C GLU A 53 0.34 13.73 -6.28
N ALA A 54 1.33 13.55 -7.15
CA ALA A 54 1.12 12.94 -8.46
C ALA A 54 0.63 11.49 -8.33
N PHE A 55 1.25 10.68 -7.47
CA PHE A 55 0.80 9.30 -7.23
C PHE A 55 -0.61 9.24 -6.65
N ASP A 56 -0.93 10.07 -5.64
CA ASP A 56 -2.28 10.09 -5.06
C ASP A 56 -3.35 10.49 -6.08
N ARG A 57 -3.05 11.42 -7.00
CA ARG A 57 -3.98 11.77 -8.08
C ARG A 57 -4.17 10.66 -9.10
N GLN A 58 -3.11 9.91 -9.42
CA GLN A 58 -3.11 8.92 -10.50
C GLN A 58 -3.82 7.61 -10.12
N GLY A 59 -3.90 7.26 -8.84
CA GLY A 59 -4.56 6.02 -8.47
C GLY A 59 -4.53 5.70 -6.99
N GLY A 60 -4.39 4.41 -6.71
CA GLY A 60 -4.29 3.88 -5.37
C GLY A 60 -3.78 2.45 -5.40
N ILE A 61 -3.81 1.80 -4.25
CA ILE A 61 -3.18 0.49 -4.05
C ILE A 61 -4.15 -0.44 -3.33
N LEU A 62 -4.08 -1.73 -3.66
CA LEU A 62 -4.72 -2.75 -2.84
C LEU A 62 -3.73 -3.22 -1.79
N CYS A 63 -4.20 -3.28 -0.55
CA CYS A 63 -3.45 -3.78 0.59
C CYS A 63 -4.23 -4.94 1.20
N MET A 64 -3.58 -6.10 1.33
CA MET A 64 -4.12 -7.26 2.02
C MET A 64 -3.07 -7.80 3.00
N THR A 65 -3.50 -8.67 3.90
CA THR A 65 -2.61 -9.34 4.84
C THR A 65 -2.56 -10.85 4.58
N ALA A 66 -1.43 -11.49 4.87
CA ALA A 66 -1.35 -12.94 4.98
C ALA A 66 -1.65 -13.46 6.41
N ASN A 67 -1.93 -12.57 7.38
CA ASN A 67 -2.13 -12.88 8.79
C ASN A 67 -3.51 -12.42 9.29
N TRP A 68 -4.53 -13.26 9.12
CA TRP A 68 -5.89 -12.95 9.57
C TRP A 68 -6.10 -13.04 11.08
N SER A 69 -5.25 -13.79 11.80
CA SER A 69 -5.44 -14.09 13.22
C SER A 69 -4.96 -12.98 14.16
N ASP A 70 -4.20 -12.00 13.66
CA ASP A 70 -3.70 -10.91 14.50
C ASP A 70 -4.84 -9.97 14.91
N THR A 71 -5.09 -9.87 16.21
CA THR A 71 -6.17 -9.05 16.77
C THR A 71 -6.04 -7.56 16.41
N ARG A 72 -4.82 -7.05 16.18
CA ARG A 72 -4.62 -5.66 15.76
C ARG A 72 -5.19 -5.40 14.36
N MET A 73 -5.16 -6.40 13.47
CA MET A 73 -5.78 -6.28 12.14
C MET A 73 -7.29 -6.09 12.25
N TRP A 74 -7.94 -6.84 13.15
CA TRP A 74 -9.37 -6.69 13.42
C TRP A 74 -9.71 -5.33 14.03
N GLY A 75 -8.86 -4.83 14.93
CA GLY A 75 -9.03 -3.52 15.56
C GLY A 75 -8.88 -2.38 14.56
N HIS A 76 -7.80 -2.37 13.78
CA HIS A 76 -7.47 -1.28 12.87
C HIS A 76 -8.29 -1.28 11.57
N TYR A 77 -8.57 -2.46 11.01
CA TYR A 77 -9.07 -2.57 9.63
C TYR A 77 -10.44 -3.22 9.49
N ALA A 78 -10.95 -3.92 10.52
CA ALA A 78 -12.31 -4.48 10.51
C ALA A 78 -13.24 -3.73 11.48
N ASP A 79 -13.33 -2.40 11.31
CA ASP A 79 -14.31 -1.56 12.01
C ASP A 79 -14.33 -1.80 13.53
N ASN A 80 -13.16 -1.74 14.17
CA ASN A 80 -12.97 -2.03 15.59
C ASN A 80 -13.58 -3.38 16.00
N HIS A 81 -13.19 -4.46 15.32
CA HIS A 81 -13.64 -5.85 15.53
C HIS A 81 -15.09 -6.17 15.12
N LYS A 82 -15.83 -5.24 14.51
CA LYS A 82 -17.24 -5.45 14.09
C LYS A 82 -17.38 -5.73 12.59
N GLY A 83 -16.29 -5.61 11.85
CA GLY A 83 -16.24 -5.77 10.41
C GLY A 83 -16.05 -7.22 9.98
N MET A 84 -15.42 -7.37 8.82
CA MET A 84 -15.24 -8.65 8.14
C MET A 84 -13.82 -8.76 7.59
N ALA A 85 -13.38 -10.00 7.39
CA ALA A 85 -12.22 -10.34 6.58
C ALA A 85 -12.67 -11.18 5.38
N LEU A 86 -12.48 -10.66 4.17
CA LEU A 86 -12.70 -11.42 2.94
C LEU A 86 -11.44 -12.20 2.59
N ILE A 87 -11.60 -13.46 2.20
CA ILE A 87 -10.49 -14.37 1.93
C ILE A 87 -10.33 -14.53 0.41
N PHE A 88 -9.10 -14.40 -0.07
CA PHE A 88 -8.75 -14.55 -1.48
C PHE A 88 -7.62 -15.55 -1.65
N ASP A 89 -7.75 -16.38 -2.68
CA ASP A 89 -6.61 -17.10 -3.25
C ASP A 89 -5.99 -16.19 -4.32
N ALA A 90 -4.98 -15.42 -3.89
CA ALA A 90 -4.34 -14.38 -4.67
C ALA A 90 -3.15 -14.93 -5.47
N ASP A 91 -3.00 -14.50 -6.72
CA ASP A 91 -1.88 -14.88 -7.57
C ASP A 91 -0.58 -14.20 -7.09
N PRO A 92 0.46 -14.96 -6.69
CA PRO A 92 1.70 -14.37 -6.24
C PRO A 92 2.46 -13.57 -7.31
N GLU A 93 2.10 -13.70 -8.60
CA GLU A 93 2.68 -12.88 -9.67
C GLU A 93 2.29 -11.40 -9.55
N TYR A 94 1.09 -11.10 -9.02
CA TYR A 94 0.55 -9.74 -8.93
C TYR A 94 0.53 -9.15 -7.52
N TRP A 95 0.89 -9.96 -6.51
CA TRP A 95 0.84 -9.58 -5.10
C TRP A 95 2.23 -9.61 -4.47
N PHE A 96 2.72 -8.42 -4.11
CA PHE A 96 4.08 -8.22 -3.64
C PHE A 96 4.10 -8.03 -2.12
N PRO A 97 4.87 -8.82 -1.36
CA PRO A 97 5.02 -8.63 0.07
C PRO A 97 5.77 -7.34 0.39
N ILE A 98 5.37 -6.69 1.48
CA ILE A 98 6.02 -5.47 1.96
C ILE A 98 7.34 -5.80 2.66
N ARG A 99 8.36 -4.98 2.37
CA ARG A 99 9.63 -5.02 3.09
C ARG A 99 9.58 -4.06 4.28
N TYR A 100 9.60 -4.63 5.49
CA TYR A 100 9.62 -3.86 6.73
C TYR A 100 11.04 -3.36 7.05
N ILE A 101 11.16 -2.07 7.39
CA ILE A 101 12.44 -1.40 7.68
C ILE A 101 12.35 -0.60 8.98
N SER A 102 13.42 -0.59 9.77
CA SER A 102 13.54 0.20 11.01
C SER A 102 13.80 1.67 10.71
N ASP A 103 14.64 1.93 9.71
CA ASP A 103 15.12 3.26 9.36
C ASP A 103 14.60 3.70 8.00
N ARG A 104 14.24 4.97 7.89
CA ARG A 104 13.82 5.54 6.60
C ARG A 104 14.96 5.47 5.60
N LEU A 105 14.64 5.01 4.38
CA LEU A 105 15.57 4.99 3.27
C LEU A 105 16.11 6.40 2.97
N ARG A 106 17.22 6.45 2.27
CA ARG A 106 17.80 7.65 1.67
C ARG A 106 18.11 7.37 0.19
N ALA A 107 18.45 8.39 -0.58
CA ALA A 107 18.73 8.23 -2.02
C ALA A 107 19.91 7.27 -2.26
N GLU A 108 20.86 7.24 -1.34
CA GLU A 108 22.08 6.42 -1.38
C GLU A 108 21.75 4.93 -1.35
N ALA A 109 20.61 4.53 -0.77
CA ALA A 109 20.13 3.15 -0.80
C ALA A 109 19.83 2.64 -2.22
N PHE A 110 19.72 3.55 -3.19
CA PHE A 110 19.49 3.29 -4.61
C PHE A 110 20.70 3.67 -5.48
N GLY A 111 21.85 3.96 -4.87
CA GLY A 111 23.04 4.45 -5.58
C GLY A 111 22.84 5.83 -6.20
N LYS A 112 22.00 6.69 -5.57
CA LYS A 112 21.70 8.05 -6.01
C LYS A 112 22.10 9.06 -4.94
N ASP A 113 22.45 10.27 -5.36
CA ASP A 113 22.81 11.35 -4.44
C ASP A 113 21.59 12.20 -4.04
N ARG A 114 20.60 12.33 -4.93
CA ARG A 114 19.42 13.19 -4.70
C ARG A 114 18.14 12.43 -4.99
N TYR A 115 17.06 12.91 -4.37
CA TYR A 115 15.72 12.35 -4.58
C TYR A 115 15.30 12.42 -6.05
N ARG A 116 15.64 13.52 -6.73
CA ARG A 116 15.27 13.76 -8.14
C ARG A 116 15.95 12.80 -9.12
N ASP A 117 17.00 12.11 -8.69
CA ASP A 117 17.75 11.15 -9.51
C ASP A 117 17.16 9.72 -9.39
N LEU A 118 16.11 9.54 -8.58
CA LEU A 118 15.38 8.28 -8.43
C LEU A 118 14.58 7.97 -9.69
N THR A 119 14.62 6.71 -10.08
CA THR A 119 13.86 6.19 -11.21
C THR A 119 12.47 5.73 -10.78
N VAL A 120 11.60 5.44 -11.76
CA VAL A 120 10.29 4.82 -11.50
C VAL A 120 10.44 3.51 -10.71
N ARG A 121 11.47 2.70 -11.00
CA ARG A 121 11.75 1.46 -10.28
C ARG A 121 12.11 1.72 -8.82
N ASP A 122 12.87 2.77 -8.54
CA ASP A 122 13.24 3.14 -7.18
C ASP A 122 12.00 3.61 -6.40
N HIS A 123 11.13 4.41 -7.01
CA HIS A 123 9.85 4.81 -6.40
C HIS A 123 8.94 3.61 -6.11
N PHE A 124 8.86 2.64 -7.02
CA PHE A 124 8.16 1.39 -6.75
C PHE A 124 8.76 0.67 -5.53
N GLY A 125 10.09 0.55 -5.49
CA GLY A 125 10.80 -0.04 -4.35
C GLY A 125 10.53 0.68 -3.02
N ILE A 126 10.45 2.01 -3.04
CA ILE A 126 10.07 2.82 -1.86
C ILE A 126 8.63 2.53 -1.43
N GLY A 127 7.69 2.45 -2.39
CA GLY A 127 6.28 2.13 -2.12
C GLY A 127 6.04 0.71 -1.60
N MET A 128 7.02 -0.18 -1.78
CA MET A 128 7.04 -1.53 -1.22
C MET A 128 7.79 -1.63 0.13
N THR A 129 8.01 -0.50 0.80
CA THR A 129 8.56 -0.47 2.16
C THR A 129 7.60 0.14 3.17
N LYS A 130 7.72 -0.30 4.43
CA LYS A 130 6.93 0.17 5.56
C LYS A 130 7.73 0.09 6.86
N SER A 131 7.39 0.90 7.85
CA SER A 131 8.03 0.80 9.17
C SER A 131 7.82 -0.58 9.79
N ASP A 132 8.88 -1.13 10.40
CA ASP A 132 8.86 -2.37 11.18
C ASP A 132 7.83 -2.42 12.31
N LYS A 133 7.35 -1.25 12.77
CA LYS A 133 6.26 -1.15 13.75
C LYS A 133 4.95 -1.75 13.24
N TRP A 134 4.79 -1.85 11.93
CA TRP A 134 3.65 -2.46 11.25
C TRP A 134 3.94 -3.90 10.74
N GLN A 135 5.07 -4.51 11.11
CA GLN A 135 5.44 -5.86 10.63
C GLN A 135 4.39 -6.94 10.90
N TYR A 136 3.58 -6.73 11.95
CA TYR A 136 2.52 -7.66 12.31
C TYR A 136 1.43 -7.77 11.24
N GLU A 137 1.28 -6.75 10.40
CA GLU A 137 0.30 -6.75 9.33
C GLU A 137 0.61 -7.78 8.26
N ASN A 138 1.86 -8.24 8.11
CA ASN A 138 2.27 -9.18 7.05
C ASN A 138 1.63 -8.82 5.69
N GLU A 139 1.84 -7.56 5.30
CA GLU A 139 1.11 -6.88 4.23
C GLU A 139 1.64 -7.33 2.86
N ALA A 140 0.72 -7.54 1.93
CA ALA A 140 0.99 -7.70 0.51
C ALA A 140 0.19 -6.65 -0.29
N ARG A 141 0.82 -6.06 -1.31
CA ARG A 141 0.23 -5.03 -2.15
C ARG A 141 0.12 -5.46 -3.61
N ALA A 142 -0.89 -4.94 -4.29
CA ALA A 142 -1.08 -5.11 -5.72
C ALA A 142 -1.54 -3.80 -6.37
N ASP A 143 -1.16 -3.62 -7.64
CA ASP A 143 -1.76 -2.61 -8.51
C ASP A 143 -3.23 -3.03 -8.78
N PRO A 144 -4.23 -2.17 -8.49
CA PRO A 144 -5.63 -2.52 -8.71
C PRO A 144 -5.97 -2.78 -10.19
N VAL A 145 -5.19 -2.25 -11.15
CA VAL A 145 -5.40 -2.48 -12.60
C VAL A 145 -4.94 -3.88 -12.99
N GLN A 146 -3.76 -4.30 -12.52
CA GLN A 146 -3.19 -5.61 -12.86
C GLN A 146 -3.86 -6.77 -12.11
N SER A 147 -4.42 -6.49 -10.93
CA SER A 147 -5.15 -7.48 -10.11
C SER A 147 -6.63 -7.64 -10.48
N GLY A 148 -7.07 -7.07 -11.60
CA GLY A 148 -8.45 -7.24 -12.12
C GLY A 148 -9.53 -6.47 -11.36
N SER A 149 -9.17 -5.48 -10.54
CA SER A 149 -10.12 -4.69 -9.74
C SER A 149 -10.63 -3.42 -10.42
N TYR A 150 -10.17 -3.12 -11.64
CA TYR A 150 -10.75 -2.09 -12.50
C TYR A 150 -11.64 -2.73 -13.58
N PRO A 151 -12.92 -2.31 -13.72
CA PRO A 151 -13.60 -2.46 -15.00
C PRO A 151 -12.81 -1.65 -16.03
N ALA A 152 -12.54 -2.25 -17.19
CA ALA A 152 -12.01 -1.56 -18.36
C ALA A 152 -12.97 -0.45 -18.81
N ALA A 153 -12.90 0.73 -18.19
CA ALA A 153 -13.53 1.95 -18.65
C ALA A 153 -12.89 3.14 -17.94
N LEU A 154 -11.84 3.68 -18.56
CA LEU A 154 -11.49 5.11 -18.64
C LEU A 154 -10.32 5.19 -19.64
N LYS A 155 -10.67 5.09 -20.94
CA LYS A 155 -9.98 5.83 -21.99
C LYS A 155 -10.64 7.19 -22.10
#